data_AF-A0A1B6VXQ7-F1
#
_entry.id   AF-A0A1B6VXQ7-F1
#
_cell.length_a   1.000
_cell.length_b   1.000
_cell.length_c   1.000
_cell.angle_alpha   90.00
_cell.angle_beta   90.00
_cell.angle_gamma   90.00
#
_symmetry.space_group_name_H-M   'P 1'
#
loop_
_entity.id
_entity.type
_entity.pdbx_description
1 polymer ?
#
loop_
_entity_poly.entity_id
_entity_poly.type
_entity_poly.pdbx_seq_one_letter_code
_entity_poly.pdbx_strand_id
1 'polypeptide(L)'
;MRLLRRVGFAALLIAVALSAAYFANTTRPPQKPAARAKTVRLPETMPPPASEHIGNADKAPPVVRAARSQIGRTVRYDPAYTALDYPMGDVPIVKGVCTDVVIRALRQQGIDLQQLVHQDMKANFSAYPNRWGLKRPDPNIDHRRVPNLEVYFTRHGWAVQDGYRAGDIVTWRLAGRGLPHIGIVSNRKQGDTPLIIHNIGAGTREENILFRHEIAGHFRQPANRAP
;
A
#
# COMPACT_ATOMS: atom_id res chain seq x y z
N MET A 1 -32.11 8.95 -64.77
CA MET A 1 -31.92 7.71 -63.99
C MET A 1 -32.84 7.74 -62.77
N ARG A 2 -33.71 6.74 -62.64
CA ARG A 2 -34.66 6.52 -61.55
C ARG A 2 -33.94 5.94 -60.33
N LEU A 3 -34.26 6.39 -59.10
CA LEU A 3 -34.43 5.56 -57.89
C LEU A 3 -35.05 6.42 -56.75
N LEU A 4 -36.38 6.39 -56.60
CA LEU A 4 -37.13 5.84 -55.45
C LEU A 4 -36.61 6.29 -54.06
N ARG A 5 -37.26 7.27 -53.39
CA ARG A 5 -38.41 7.15 -52.45
C ARG A 5 -38.23 6.07 -51.37
N ARG A 6 -38.23 6.48 -50.09
CA ARG A 6 -39.31 6.19 -49.13
C ARG A 6 -39.16 6.96 -47.80
N VAL A 7 -40.15 7.80 -47.55
CA VAL A 7 -40.59 8.30 -46.24
C VAL A 7 -41.42 7.18 -45.58
N GLY A 8 -41.31 7.00 -44.26
CA GLY A 8 -42.18 6.14 -43.46
C GLY A 8 -41.94 6.36 -41.96
N PHE A 9 -42.76 7.22 -41.35
CA PHE A 9 -43.80 6.87 -40.37
C PHE A 9 -43.29 6.55 -38.95
N ALA A 10 -43.56 7.52 -38.06
CA ALA A 10 -43.64 7.36 -36.63
C ALA A 10 -44.86 6.49 -36.24
N ALA A 11 -44.72 5.68 -35.19
CA ALA A 11 -45.71 5.55 -34.11
C ALA A 11 -45.26 4.48 -33.10
N LEU A 12 -45.20 4.93 -31.83
CA LEU A 12 -45.72 4.27 -30.63
C LEU A 12 -45.15 2.88 -30.25
N LEU A 13 -44.74 2.72 -28.99
CA LEU A 13 -45.41 1.84 -28.02
C LEU A 13 -44.66 1.83 -26.66
N ILE A 14 -45.37 2.36 -25.67
CA ILE A 14 -45.52 1.86 -24.30
C ILE A 14 -44.36 2.03 -23.30
N ALA A 15 -44.58 2.98 -22.38
CA ALA A 15 -44.06 2.98 -21.03
C ALA A 15 -44.72 1.89 -20.17
N VAL A 16 -43.93 1.14 -19.40
CA VAL A 16 -44.37 0.53 -18.14
C VAL A 16 -43.22 0.66 -17.13
N ALA A 17 -43.34 1.62 -16.23
CA ALA A 17 -42.74 1.57 -14.91
C ALA A 17 -43.65 0.73 -14.01
N LEU A 18 -43.08 -0.19 -13.22
CA LEU A 18 -43.61 -0.92 -12.05
C LEU A 18 -42.55 -2.00 -11.71
N SER A 19 -42.07 -2.24 -10.51
CA SER A 19 -42.64 -2.03 -9.18
C SER A 19 -41.52 -2.06 -8.13
N ALA A 20 -41.56 -1.10 -7.21
CA ALA A 20 -41.00 -1.25 -5.88
C ALA A 20 -41.92 -2.18 -5.06
N ALA A 21 -41.36 -2.78 -4.02
CA ALA A 21 -42.07 -3.45 -2.93
C ALA A 21 -42.78 -4.76 -3.31
N TYR A 22 -42.01 -5.84 -3.31
CA TYR A 22 -42.57 -7.11 -2.87
C TYR A 22 -42.80 -7.02 -1.35
N PHE A 23 -44.06 -6.77 -0.98
CA PHE A 23 -44.71 -6.98 0.32
C PHE A 23 -43.86 -7.77 1.34
N ALA A 24 -43.49 -7.28 2.52
CA ALA A 24 -44.29 -6.61 3.56
C ALA A 24 -45.58 -7.36 3.90
N ASN A 25 -45.43 -8.45 4.65
CA ASN A 25 -46.47 -9.10 5.46
C ASN A 25 -45.69 -9.82 6.58
N THR A 26 -45.81 -9.58 7.88
CA THR A 26 -46.96 -9.28 8.73
C THR A 26 -46.46 -8.70 10.07
N THR A 27 -47.20 -7.73 10.61
CA THR A 27 -47.35 -7.41 12.05
C THR A 27 -47.75 -8.66 12.84
N ARG A 28 -47.36 -9.00 14.08
CA ARG A 28 -47.17 -8.29 15.38
C ARG A 28 -46.52 -9.32 16.36
N PRO A 29 -45.95 -8.90 17.51
CA PRO A 29 -45.26 -9.80 18.44
C PRO A 29 -46.21 -10.43 19.47
N PRO A 30 -45.83 -11.57 20.07
CA PRO A 30 -46.14 -11.77 21.49
C PRO A 30 -44.94 -12.20 22.35
N GLN A 31 -45.12 -11.89 23.62
CA GLN A 31 -44.20 -11.88 24.76
C GLN A 31 -43.47 -13.20 25.08
N LYS A 32 -42.31 -13.01 25.73
CA LYS A 32 -41.48 -13.97 26.46
C LYS A 32 -42.27 -14.78 27.52
N PRO A 33 -41.96 -16.07 27.67
CA PRO A 33 -41.91 -16.69 28.99
C PRO A 33 -40.45 -16.90 29.42
N ALA A 34 -40.14 -16.51 30.66
CA ALA A 34 -38.87 -16.82 31.29
C ALA A 34 -38.77 -18.33 31.55
N ALA A 35 -37.73 -18.96 30.99
CA ALA A 35 -37.38 -20.35 31.30
C ALA A 35 -36.05 -20.39 32.07
N ARG A 36 -36.18 -20.96 33.26
CA ARG A 36 -35.23 -21.27 34.32
C ARG A 36 -33.91 -21.88 33.82
N ALA A 37 -32.81 -21.38 34.37
CA ALA A 37 -31.46 -21.86 34.14
C ALA A 37 -31.31 -23.36 34.48
N LYS A 38 -30.72 -24.13 33.56
CA LYS A 38 -30.11 -25.43 33.85
C LYS A 38 -28.60 -25.27 33.70
N THR A 39 -27.91 -25.34 34.83
CA THR A 39 -26.46 -25.34 34.93
C THR A 39 -25.94 -26.67 34.36
N VAL A 40 -25.36 -26.64 33.18
CA VAL A 40 -24.55 -27.74 32.65
C VAL A 40 -23.09 -27.36 32.87
N ARG A 41 -22.40 -28.05 33.79
CA ARG A 41 -20.95 -27.96 33.94
C ARG A 41 -20.31 -28.80 32.83
N LEU A 42 -19.49 -28.16 31.99
CA LEU A 42 -18.52 -28.82 31.12
C LEU A 42 -17.12 -28.65 31.74
N PRO A 43 -16.22 -29.65 31.60
CA PRO A 43 -14.92 -29.67 32.28
C PRO A 43 -13.91 -28.67 31.70
N GLU A 44 -12.87 -28.44 32.51
CA GLU A 44 -11.89 -27.36 32.51
C GLU A 44 -10.99 -27.21 31.26
N THR A 45 -10.52 -25.97 31.11
CA THR A 45 -9.31 -25.51 30.40
C THR A 45 -9.33 -25.53 28.87
N MET A 46 -9.94 -24.49 28.30
CA MET A 46 -9.35 -23.93 27.07
C MET A 46 -7.98 -23.34 27.44
N PRO A 47 -6.88 -23.68 26.75
CA PRO A 47 -5.65 -22.90 26.88
C PRO A 47 -5.99 -21.44 26.50
N PRO A 48 -5.45 -20.43 27.21
CA PRO A 48 -5.58 -19.06 26.75
C PRO A 48 -5.09 -18.99 25.29
N PRO A 49 -5.70 -18.16 24.42
CA PRO A 49 -5.11 -17.90 23.12
C PRO A 49 -3.66 -17.52 23.36
N ALA A 50 -2.73 -18.22 22.71
CA ALA A 50 -1.30 -17.98 22.84
C ALA A 50 -1.09 -16.48 22.81
N SER A 51 -0.65 -15.93 23.94
CA SER A 51 -0.43 -14.50 24.09
C SER A 51 0.57 -14.13 23.01
N GLU A 52 0.11 -13.53 21.91
CA GLU A 52 0.99 -12.91 20.94
C GLU A 52 1.89 -11.98 21.75
N HIS A 53 3.19 -12.23 21.68
CA HIS A 53 4.20 -11.46 22.38
C HIS A 53 4.09 -9.98 21.95
N ILE A 54 3.24 -9.21 22.61
CA ILE A 54 3.28 -7.73 22.64
C ILE A 54 4.45 -7.36 23.56
N GLY A 55 5.66 -7.79 23.19
CA GLY A 55 6.88 -7.59 23.97
C GLY A 55 7.91 -6.70 23.29
N ASN A 56 7.66 -6.25 22.04
CA ASN A 56 8.68 -5.56 21.26
C ASN A 56 8.18 -4.35 20.45
N ALA A 57 6.92 -3.93 20.63
CA ALA A 57 6.36 -2.78 19.91
C ALA A 57 7.07 -1.45 20.26
N ASP A 58 7.57 -1.33 21.49
CA ASP A 58 8.11 -0.07 22.04
C ASP A 58 9.59 0.21 21.68
N LYS A 59 10.29 -0.72 21.01
CA LYS A 59 11.67 -0.54 20.53
C LYS A 59 11.80 -0.47 19.00
N ALA A 60 10.73 -0.09 18.31
CA ALA A 60 10.76 0.04 16.85
C ALA A 60 11.82 1.08 16.40
N PRO A 61 12.68 0.76 15.41
CA PRO A 61 13.60 1.74 14.83
C PRO A 61 12.86 3.01 14.37
N PRO A 62 13.49 4.20 14.41
CA PRO A 62 12.84 5.46 14.03
C PRO A 62 12.12 5.41 12.68
N VAL A 63 12.75 4.82 11.66
CA VAL A 63 12.14 4.67 10.31
C VAL A 63 10.88 3.79 10.33
N VAL A 64 10.85 2.74 11.17
CA VAL A 64 9.68 1.86 11.31
C VAL A 64 8.55 2.59 12.03
N ARG A 65 8.86 3.38 13.07
CA ARG A 65 7.88 4.25 13.73
C ARG A 65 7.30 5.27 12.76
N ALA A 66 8.14 5.90 11.95
CA ALA A 66 7.74 6.87 10.94
C ALA A 66 6.83 6.23 9.87
N ALA A 67 7.17 5.03 9.38
CA ALA A 67 6.35 4.26 8.46
C ALA A 67 4.98 3.93 9.09
N ARG A 68 4.99 3.40 10.32
CA ARG A 68 3.77 3.02 11.04
C ARG A 68 2.86 4.21 11.34
N SER A 69 3.42 5.40 11.58
CA SER A 69 2.64 6.63 11.84
C SER A 69 1.71 7.04 10.68
N GLN A 70 1.89 6.46 9.50
CA GLN A 70 1.06 6.72 8.33
C GLN A 70 -0.21 5.84 8.28
N ILE A 71 -0.27 4.77 9.08
CA ILE A 71 -1.48 3.91 9.19
C ILE A 71 -2.63 4.76 9.74
N GLY A 72 -3.78 4.72 9.07
CA GLY A 72 -4.95 5.55 9.40
C GLY A 72 -4.84 7.01 8.94
N ARG A 73 -3.70 7.45 8.42
CA ARG A 73 -3.52 8.78 7.82
C ARG A 73 -3.51 8.68 6.30
N THR A 74 -2.67 7.82 5.73
CA THR A 74 -2.71 7.48 4.31
C THR A 74 -3.79 6.43 4.09
N VAL A 75 -4.97 6.85 3.65
CA VAL A 75 -6.17 5.99 3.56
C VAL A 75 -6.55 5.63 2.12
N ARG A 76 -5.96 6.31 1.13
CA ARG A 76 -6.26 6.10 -0.30
C ARG A 76 -5.00 5.84 -1.11
N TYR A 77 -5.06 4.86 -1.99
CA TYR A 77 -4.05 4.68 -3.03
C TYR A 77 -4.32 5.63 -4.20
N ASP A 78 -3.35 6.50 -4.53
CA ASP A 78 -3.45 7.45 -5.64
C ASP A 78 -2.13 7.49 -6.43
N PRO A 79 -2.07 6.86 -7.61
CA PRO A 79 -0.89 6.85 -8.47
C PRO A 79 -0.84 8.05 -9.44
N ALA A 80 -1.78 8.99 -9.38
CA ALA A 80 -1.83 10.11 -10.31
C ALA A 80 -0.56 10.97 -10.22
N TYR A 81 -0.08 11.39 -11.40
CA TYR A 81 1.00 12.38 -11.48
C TYR A 81 0.55 13.68 -10.79
N THR A 82 1.40 14.22 -9.94
CA THR A 82 1.14 15.43 -9.17
C THR A 82 2.38 16.31 -9.24
N ALA A 83 2.23 17.59 -9.53
CA ALA A 83 3.33 18.55 -9.40
C ALA A 83 3.65 18.72 -7.90
N LEU A 84 4.92 18.63 -7.54
CA LEU A 84 5.40 18.69 -6.17
C LEU A 84 6.34 19.88 -6.01
N ASP A 85 6.37 20.45 -4.81
CA ASP A 85 7.47 21.31 -4.41
C ASP A 85 8.80 20.55 -4.48
N TYR A 86 9.92 21.28 -4.57
CA TYR A 86 11.24 20.68 -4.62
C TYR A 86 12.28 21.57 -3.92
N PRO A 87 13.09 21.04 -2.99
CA PRO A 87 13.05 19.67 -2.43
C PRO A 87 11.87 19.48 -1.45
N MET A 88 11.78 18.29 -0.83
CA MET A 88 10.81 17.98 0.23
C MET A 88 9.33 17.98 -0.16
N GLY A 89 9.01 17.96 -1.45
CA GLY A 89 7.65 17.81 -1.93
C GLY A 89 7.02 16.48 -1.55
N ASP A 90 5.71 16.52 -1.34
CA ASP A 90 4.88 15.35 -1.03
C ASP A 90 3.46 15.57 -1.56
N VAL A 91 2.76 14.48 -1.84
CA VAL A 91 1.30 14.52 -2.02
C VAL A 91 0.62 14.64 -0.65
N PRO A 92 -0.63 15.12 -0.58
CA PRO A 92 -1.39 15.18 0.67
C PRO A 92 -1.37 13.86 1.44
N ILE A 93 -1.14 13.91 2.76
CA ILE A 93 -0.97 12.72 3.63
C ILE A 93 -2.11 11.69 3.52
N VAL A 94 -3.32 12.13 3.18
CA VAL A 94 -4.49 11.26 3.01
C VAL A 94 -4.36 10.26 1.87
N LYS A 95 -3.41 10.51 0.95
CA LYS A 95 -3.19 9.71 -0.26
C LYS A 95 -1.71 9.40 -0.49
N GLY A 96 -1.47 8.43 -1.37
CA GLY A 96 -0.14 8.10 -1.88
C GLY A 96 -0.07 6.70 -2.46
N VAL A 97 1.12 6.27 -2.84
CA VAL A 97 1.43 4.92 -3.31
C VAL A 97 2.39 4.21 -2.35
N CYS A 98 2.88 3.02 -2.73
CA CYS A 98 3.82 2.25 -1.92
C CYS A 98 5.13 2.99 -1.61
N THR A 99 5.70 3.71 -2.60
CA THR A 99 6.94 4.48 -2.43
C THR A 99 6.77 5.63 -1.44
N ASP A 100 5.60 6.29 -1.39
CA ASP A 100 5.35 7.42 -0.48
C ASP A 100 5.48 7.00 0.99
N VAL A 101 5.17 5.75 1.32
CA VAL A 101 5.38 5.21 2.68
C VAL A 101 6.85 5.24 3.05
N VAL A 102 7.72 4.80 2.13
CA VAL A 102 9.18 4.78 2.30
C VAL A 102 9.75 6.18 2.32
N ILE A 103 9.34 7.03 1.37
CA ILE A 103 9.79 8.42 1.25
C ILE A 103 9.52 9.19 2.54
N ARG A 104 8.27 9.16 3.04
CA ARG A 104 7.89 9.85 4.29
C ARG A 104 8.62 9.29 5.51
N ALA A 105 8.83 7.98 5.56
CA ALA A 105 9.52 7.34 6.68
C ALA A 105 11.00 7.75 6.77
N LEU A 106 11.70 7.76 5.62
CA LEU A 106 13.08 8.20 5.51
C LEU A 106 13.23 9.72 5.69
N ARG A 107 12.27 10.50 5.22
CA ARG A 107 12.25 11.95 5.39
C ARG A 107 12.21 12.38 6.86
N GLN A 108 11.49 11.66 7.71
CA GLN A 108 11.54 11.88 9.17
C GLN A 108 12.92 11.61 9.79
N GLN A 109 13.81 10.94 9.06
CA GLN A 109 15.21 10.72 9.43
C GLN A 109 16.17 11.67 8.71
N GLY A 110 15.67 12.72 8.05
CA GLY A 110 16.48 13.69 7.31
C GLY A 110 16.90 13.24 5.91
N ILE A 111 16.32 12.17 5.37
CA ILE A 111 16.69 11.62 4.06
C ILE A 111 15.59 11.95 3.05
N ASP A 112 15.82 12.92 2.17
CA ASP A 112 14.88 13.29 1.12
C ASP A 112 15.14 12.52 -0.17
N LEU A 113 14.44 11.40 -0.36
CA LEU A 113 14.56 10.63 -1.60
C LEU A 113 14.15 11.43 -2.85
N GLN A 114 13.29 12.45 -2.74
CA GLN A 114 12.97 13.30 -3.88
C GLN A 114 14.23 13.98 -4.42
N GLN A 115 14.96 14.69 -3.55
CA GLN A 115 16.21 15.35 -3.90
C GLN A 115 17.29 14.37 -4.32
N LEU A 116 17.55 13.35 -3.51
CA LEU A 116 18.69 12.44 -3.69
C LEU A 116 18.58 11.63 -4.98
N VAL A 117 17.40 11.08 -5.27
CA VAL A 117 17.19 10.30 -6.50
C VAL A 117 17.24 11.22 -7.71
N HIS A 118 16.62 12.40 -7.65
CA HIS A 118 16.63 13.35 -8.76
C HIS A 118 18.05 13.81 -9.11
N GLN A 119 18.87 14.13 -8.10
CA GLN A 119 20.26 14.55 -8.31
C GLN A 119 21.13 13.42 -8.86
N ASP A 120 21.01 12.19 -8.35
CA ASP A 120 21.75 11.05 -8.90
C ASP A 120 21.32 10.75 -10.35
N MET A 121 20.02 10.81 -10.64
CA MET A 121 19.49 10.67 -11.99
C MET A 121 19.97 11.78 -12.93
N LYS A 122 20.09 13.03 -12.46
CA LYS A 122 20.62 14.14 -13.27
C LYS A 122 22.05 13.90 -13.73
N ALA A 123 22.89 13.30 -12.87
CA ALA A 123 24.25 12.96 -13.21
C ALA A 123 24.38 11.62 -13.97
N ASN A 124 23.42 10.70 -13.83
CA ASN A 124 23.56 9.31 -14.28
C ASN A 124 22.31 8.78 -15.02
N PHE A 125 21.62 9.61 -15.79
CA PHE A 125 20.28 9.29 -16.30
C PHE A 125 20.21 7.98 -17.09
N SER A 126 21.25 7.63 -17.84
CA SER A 126 21.34 6.39 -18.62
C SER A 126 21.43 5.12 -17.77
N ALA A 127 21.81 5.22 -16.49
CA ALA A 127 21.84 4.09 -15.56
C ALA A 127 20.44 3.71 -15.04
N TYR A 128 19.44 4.59 -15.24
CA TYR A 128 18.08 4.38 -14.75
C TYR A 128 17.15 3.80 -15.82
N PRO A 129 16.06 3.09 -15.44
CA PRO A 129 15.17 2.46 -16.39
C PRO A 129 14.46 3.49 -17.29
N ASN A 130 14.60 3.34 -18.61
CA ASN A 130 13.91 4.18 -19.58
C ASN A 130 12.58 3.57 -20.05
N ARG A 131 11.66 3.30 -19.10
CA ARG A 131 10.35 2.67 -19.39
C ARG A 131 9.24 3.67 -19.72
N TRP A 132 9.49 4.96 -19.51
CA TRP A 132 8.49 6.03 -19.58
C TRP A 132 8.75 7.05 -20.69
N GLY A 133 9.75 6.81 -21.56
CA GLY A 133 10.06 7.69 -22.69
C GLY A 133 10.54 9.09 -22.30
N LEU A 134 10.98 9.28 -21.06
CA LEU A 134 11.48 10.58 -20.58
C LEU A 134 12.85 10.87 -21.17
N LYS A 135 13.07 12.12 -21.60
CA LYS A 135 14.37 12.59 -22.12
C LYS A 135 15.30 13.13 -21.04
N ARG A 136 14.77 13.36 -19.84
CA ARG A 136 15.48 13.91 -18.67
C ARG A 136 14.78 13.47 -17.37
N PRO A 137 15.46 13.54 -16.22
CA PRO A 137 14.83 13.34 -14.92
C PRO A 137 13.66 14.30 -14.67
N ASP A 138 12.74 13.90 -13.82
CA ASP A 138 11.57 14.66 -13.40
C ASP A 138 11.37 14.59 -11.87
N PRO A 139 11.65 15.69 -11.14
CA PRO A 139 11.64 15.69 -9.67
C PRO A 139 10.26 15.42 -9.07
N ASN A 140 9.18 15.50 -9.86
CA ASN A 140 7.83 15.19 -9.41
C ASN A 140 7.56 13.69 -9.30
N ILE A 141 8.34 12.84 -10.01
CA ILE A 141 8.02 11.41 -10.16
C ILE A 141 9.22 10.47 -10.02
N ASP A 142 10.45 10.96 -10.12
CA ASP A 142 11.67 10.14 -10.10
C ASP A 142 11.72 9.19 -8.90
N HIS A 143 11.59 9.74 -7.69
CA HIS A 143 11.59 9.02 -6.41
C HIS A 143 10.33 8.20 -6.15
N ARG A 144 9.24 8.46 -6.87
CA ARG A 144 7.96 7.75 -6.71
C ARG A 144 7.91 6.44 -7.52
N ARG A 145 8.95 6.12 -8.29
CA ARG A 145 9.05 4.90 -9.10
C ARG A 145 9.93 3.86 -8.42
N VAL A 146 9.35 2.72 -8.05
CA VAL A 146 10.09 1.60 -7.42
C VAL A 146 11.35 1.21 -8.22
N PRO A 147 11.33 1.06 -9.57
CA PRO A 147 12.55 0.72 -10.31
C PRO A 147 13.66 1.79 -10.24
N ASN A 148 13.30 3.07 -10.06
CA ASN A 148 14.30 4.11 -9.84
C ASN A 148 14.91 4.00 -8.44
N LEU A 149 14.09 3.73 -7.42
CA LEU A 149 14.57 3.51 -6.06
C LEU A 149 15.50 2.29 -5.98
N GLU A 150 15.19 1.19 -6.66
CA GLU A 150 16.05 -0.01 -6.74
C GLU A 150 17.45 0.35 -7.29
N VAL A 151 17.51 1.11 -8.37
CA VAL A 151 18.78 1.57 -8.97
C VAL A 151 19.52 2.51 -8.01
N TYR A 152 18.84 3.51 -7.44
CA TYR A 152 19.43 4.44 -6.48
C TYR A 152 20.02 3.69 -5.28
N PHE A 153 19.25 2.84 -4.61
CA PHE A 153 19.71 2.08 -3.45
C PHE A 153 20.90 1.18 -3.77
N THR A 154 20.89 0.52 -4.94
CA THR A 154 22.02 -0.31 -5.39
C THR A 154 23.27 0.52 -5.58
N ARG A 155 23.19 1.63 -6.32
CA ARG A 155 24.31 2.53 -6.61
C ARG A 155 24.91 3.15 -5.35
N HIS A 156 24.08 3.38 -4.33
CA HIS A 156 24.49 3.98 -3.07
C HIS A 156 24.91 2.95 -2.01
N GLY A 157 24.97 1.67 -2.36
CA GLY A 157 25.50 0.61 -1.50
C GLY A 157 24.55 0.15 -0.39
N TRP A 158 23.23 0.26 -0.62
CA TRP A 158 22.22 -0.16 0.34
C TRP A 158 21.85 -1.64 0.19
N ALA A 159 22.18 -2.29 -0.94
CA ALA A 159 21.82 -3.67 -1.18
C ALA A 159 22.46 -4.61 -0.13
N VAL A 160 21.67 -5.53 0.42
CA VAL A 160 22.11 -6.53 1.41
C VAL A 160 21.60 -7.92 1.01
N GLN A 161 22.26 -8.96 1.52
CA GLN A 161 21.93 -10.37 1.26
C GLN A 161 21.78 -11.19 2.55
N ASP A 162 21.81 -10.52 3.70
CA ASP A 162 21.66 -11.17 5.01
C ASP A 162 20.18 -11.23 5.43
N GLY A 163 19.92 -11.67 6.67
CA GLY A 163 18.56 -11.74 7.19
C GLY A 163 17.86 -10.38 7.27
N TYR A 164 16.53 -10.40 7.25
CA TYR A 164 15.70 -9.20 7.35
C TYR A 164 15.77 -8.56 8.74
N ARG A 165 16.05 -7.26 8.79
CA ARG A 165 16.07 -6.45 10.00
C ARG A 165 14.98 -5.38 9.95
N ALA A 166 14.45 -5.01 11.11
CA ALA A 166 13.48 -3.94 11.20
C ALA A 166 14.07 -2.64 10.63
N GLY A 167 13.35 -2.00 9.71
CA GLY A 167 13.78 -0.80 8.99
C GLY A 167 14.41 -1.07 7.63
N ASP A 168 14.69 -2.33 7.28
CA ASP A 168 15.08 -2.68 5.92
C ASP A 168 13.96 -2.34 4.94
N ILE A 169 14.34 -2.07 3.69
CA ILE A 169 13.44 -1.81 2.59
C ILE A 169 13.48 -3.02 1.66
N VAL A 170 12.31 -3.53 1.29
CA VAL A 170 12.20 -4.67 0.36
C VAL A 170 11.35 -4.23 -0.82
N THR A 171 11.74 -4.66 -2.02
CA THR A 171 10.95 -4.48 -3.24
C THR A 171 10.49 -5.80 -3.79
N TRP A 172 9.36 -5.79 -4.49
CA TRP A 172 8.76 -6.98 -5.09
C TRP A 172 8.34 -6.73 -6.54
N ARG A 173 8.05 -7.84 -7.22
CA ARG A 173 7.11 -7.89 -8.32
C ARG A 173 5.85 -8.63 -7.86
N LEU A 174 4.72 -7.93 -7.88
CA LEU A 174 3.45 -8.48 -7.40
C LEU A 174 2.95 -9.57 -8.35
N ALA A 175 2.35 -10.62 -7.77
CA ALA A 175 1.75 -11.71 -8.52
C ALA A 175 0.69 -11.19 -9.51
N GLY A 176 0.54 -11.89 -10.65
CA GLY A 176 -0.34 -11.49 -11.74
C GLY A 176 0.36 -10.58 -12.74
N ARG A 177 0.32 -9.26 -12.55
CA ARG A 177 0.83 -8.27 -13.53
C ARG A 177 2.30 -7.90 -13.36
N GLY A 178 3.00 -8.45 -12.37
CA GLY A 178 4.41 -8.14 -12.12
C GLY A 178 4.64 -6.67 -11.72
N LEU A 179 3.63 -6.00 -11.16
CA LEU A 179 3.75 -4.58 -10.81
C LEU A 179 4.82 -4.39 -9.73
N PRO A 180 5.73 -3.41 -9.88
CA PRO A 180 6.71 -3.09 -8.86
C PRO A 180 6.05 -2.63 -7.55
N HIS A 181 6.52 -3.15 -6.42
CA HIS A 181 6.04 -2.78 -5.09
C HIS A 181 7.20 -2.60 -4.11
N ILE A 182 6.98 -1.86 -3.03
CA ILE A 182 8.01 -1.57 -2.02
C ILE A 182 7.38 -1.41 -0.62
N GLY A 183 8.17 -1.66 0.42
CA GLY A 183 7.74 -1.55 1.81
C GLY A 183 8.91 -1.61 2.78
N ILE A 184 8.62 -1.32 4.05
CA ILE A 184 9.59 -1.34 5.15
C ILE A 184 9.33 -2.55 6.04
N VAL A 185 10.40 -3.29 6.37
CA VAL A 185 10.36 -4.41 7.30
C VAL A 185 10.05 -3.91 8.70
N SER A 186 9.02 -4.48 9.32
CA SER A 186 8.60 -4.17 10.67
C SER A 186 9.44 -4.91 11.72
N ASN A 187 9.48 -4.35 12.93
CA ASN A 187 9.91 -5.08 14.13
C ASN A 187 8.83 -6.04 14.67
N ARG A 188 7.59 -5.97 14.17
CA ARG A 188 6.52 -6.94 14.47
C ARG A 188 6.60 -8.13 13.52
N LYS A 189 6.17 -9.29 13.99
CA LYS A 189 6.24 -10.56 13.26
C LYS A 189 4.92 -11.33 13.36
N GLN A 190 4.68 -12.21 12.39
CA GLN A 190 3.73 -13.31 12.50
C GLN A 190 4.52 -14.62 12.43
N GLY A 191 4.60 -15.33 13.56
CA GLY A 191 5.60 -16.38 13.76
C GLY A 191 7.01 -15.80 13.64
N ASP A 192 7.87 -16.43 12.85
CA ASP A 192 9.24 -15.94 12.61
C ASP A 192 9.35 -14.87 11.52
N THR A 193 8.28 -14.68 10.74
CA THR A 193 8.24 -13.80 9.57
C THR A 193 7.96 -12.35 9.97
N PRO A 194 8.85 -11.39 9.67
CA PRO A 194 8.57 -9.97 9.82
C PRO A 194 7.36 -9.51 9.00
N LEU A 195 6.53 -8.67 9.60
CA LEU A 195 5.49 -7.94 8.87
C LEU A 195 6.13 -6.84 8.03
N ILE A 196 5.41 -6.37 7.02
CA ILE A 196 5.83 -5.26 6.15
C ILE A 196 4.86 -4.08 6.32
N ILE A 197 5.41 -2.87 6.41
CA ILE A 197 4.64 -1.63 6.36
C ILE A 197 4.68 -1.10 4.91
N HIS A 198 3.52 -1.03 4.26
CA HIS A 198 3.39 -0.66 2.84
C HIS A 198 2.00 -0.10 2.52
N ASN A 199 1.78 0.34 1.28
CA ASN A 199 0.46 0.73 0.75
C ASN A 199 0.25 0.08 -0.62
N ILE A 200 -0.75 -0.78 -0.76
CA ILE A 200 -1.05 -1.56 -1.99
C ILE A 200 -2.53 -1.49 -2.38
N GLY A 201 -3.19 -0.34 -2.14
CA GLY A 201 -4.56 -0.08 -2.63
C GLY A 201 -5.49 0.50 -1.58
N ALA A 202 -5.44 -0.03 -0.36
CA ALA A 202 -6.38 0.31 0.71
C ALA A 202 -5.72 1.09 1.86
N GLY A 203 -4.80 2.01 1.52
CA GLY A 203 -4.02 2.81 2.46
C GLY A 203 -2.79 2.11 3.02
N THR A 204 -2.06 2.80 3.89
CA THR A 204 -0.89 2.22 4.57
C THR A 204 -1.33 1.17 5.59
N ARG A 205 -0.73 -0.01 5.52
CA ARG A 205 -0.99 -1.17 6.38
C ARG A 205 0.30 -1.83 6.84
N GLU A 206 0.19 -2.66 7.86
CA GLU A 206 1.26 -3.51 8.38
C GLU A 206 0.80 -4.98 8.24
N GLU A 207 1.28 -5.67 7.21
CA GLU A 207 0.73 -6.97 6.78
C GLU A 207 1.85 -8.02 6.55
N ASN A 208 1.51 -9.31 6.71
CA ASN A 208 2.45 -10.41 6.45
C ASN A 208 2.56 -10.68 4.93
N ILE A 209 3.30 -9.84 4.21
CA ILE A 209 3.48 -9.97 2.75
C ILE A 209 4.92 -10.29 2.31
N LEU A 210 5.88 -10.37 3.24
CA LEU A 210 7.32 -10.45 2.94
C LEU A 210 7.65 -11.54 1.90
N PHE A 211 7.07 -12.73 2.07
CA PHE A 211 7.30 -13.90 1.19
C PHE A 211 6.09 -14.24 0.31
N ARG A 212 5.11 -13.34 0.16
CA ARG A 212 3.91 -13.60 -0.67
C ARG A 212 4.08 -13.25 -2.15
N HIS A 213 5.14 -12.51 -2.47
CA HIS A 213 5.44 -12.04 -3.82
C HIS A 213 6.92 -12.26 -4.13
N GLU A 214 7.28 -12.23 -5.40
CA GLU A 214 8.67 -12.33 -5.85
C GLU A 214 9.45 -11.13 -5.30
N ILE A 215 10.44 -11.38 -4.45
CA ILE A 215 11.34 -10.34 -3.95
C ILE A 215 12.29 -9.95 -5.07
N ALA A 216 12.31 -8.65 -5.41
CA ALA A 216 13.15 -8.07 -6.44
C ALA A 216 14.41 -7.39 -5.86
N GLY A 217 14.38 -6.99 -4.59
CA GLY A 217 15.50 -6.34 -3.93
C GLY A 217 15.34 -6.22 -2.43
N HIS A 218 16.45 -6.22 -1.71
CA HIS A 218 16.54 -6.08 -0.26
C HIS A 218 17.63 -5.07 0.07
N PHE A 219 17.25 -4.01 0.77
CA PHE A 219 18.07 -2.82 0.98
C PHE A 219 18.06 -2.40 2.45
N ARG A 220 19.19 -1.87 2.91
CA ARG A 220 19.39 -1.32 4.25
C ARG A 220 20.21 -0.04 4.14
N GLN A 221 19.73 1.03 4.78
CA GLN A 221 20.50 2.27 4.86
C GLN A 221 21.84 2.00 5.58
N PRO A 222 22.99 2.34 4.99
CA PRO A 222 24.29 2.21 5.65
C PRO A 222 24.41 3.11 6.89
N ALA A 223 24.87 2.55 8.02
CA ALA A 223 24.91 3.24 9.32
C ALA A 223 25.81 4.49 9.38
N ASN A 224 26.80 4.59 8.48
CA ASN A 224 27.82 5.67 8.46
C ASN A 224 27.73 6.58 7.24
N ARG A 225 26.59 6.59 6.54
CA ARG A 225 26.31 7.54 5.48
C ARG A 225 24.99 8.23 5.82
N ALA A 226 25.09 9.33 6.56
CA ALA A 226 24.14 10.41 6.29
C ALA A 226 24.37 10.83 4.83
N PRO A 227 23.29 11.05 4.04
CA PRO A 227 23.42 11.44 2.64
C PRO A 227 24.28 12.68 2.45
#